data_AF-A0A9Q9ITF1-F1
#
_entry.id   AF-A0A9Q9ITF1-F1
#
_cell.length_a   1.000
_cell.length_b   1.000
_cell.length_c   1.000
_cell.angle_alpha   90.00
_cell.angle_beta   90.00
_cell.angle_gamma   90.00
#
_symmetry.space_group_name_H-M   'P 1'
#
loop_
_entity.id
_entity.type
_entity.pdbx_description
1 polymer ?
#
loop_
_entity_poly.entity_id
_entity_poly.type
_entity_poly.pdbx_seq_one_letter_code
_entity_poly.pdbx_strand_id
1 'polypeptide(L)'
;MRVGSRSGKTIADVRPMTEVLYVRAAAAPFDLAVLAGHRLRTLITESAAVADLPAVTALPALEYLQLDVAGWQQLLRAGQVPSTLLAAGLSGRAGWTATVEVVNGLLAAWHQEPIRVIDVPVHL
;
A
#
# COMPACT_ATOMS: atom_id res chain seq x y z
N MET A 1 12.11 5.30 -8.03
CA MET A 1 12.03 4.55 -9.30
C MET A 1 10.58 4.26 -9.64
N ARG A 2 10.22 4.15 -10.92
CA ARG A 2 8.88 3.75 -11.37
C ARG A 2 8.98 2.51 -12.25
N VAL A 3 8.13 1.52 -12.04
CA VAL A 3 8.02 0.28 -12.82
C VAL A 3 6.56 0.06 -13.27
N GLY A 4 6.37 -0.67 -14.36
CA GLY A 4 5.06 -0.93 -14.96
C GLY A 4 4.96 -0.46 -16.42
N SER A 5 3.84 -0.73 -17.08
CA SER A 5 3.70 -0.68 -18.56
C SER A 5 4.13 0.63 -19.22
N ARG A 6 3.96 1.77 -18.54
CA ARG A 6 4.28 3.10 -19.11
C ARG A 6 5.73 3.54 -18.90
N SER A 7 6.51 2.77 -18.15
CA SER A 7 7.90 3.12 -17.80
C SER A 7 8.95 2.38 -18.62
N GLY A 8 8.57 1.27 -19.27
CA GLY A 8 9.51 0.33 -19.87
C GLY A 8 10.43 -0.39 -18.86
N LYS A 9 10.23 -0.18 -17.55
CA LYS A 9 11.01 -0.77 -16.47
C LYS A 9 10.22 -1.83 -15.72
N THR A 10 10.93 -2.83 -15.23
CA THR A 10 10.41 -3.96 -14.48
C THR A 10 10.98 -3.96 -13.05
N ILE A 11 10.51 -4.88 -12.21
CA ILE A 11 11.08 -5.09 -10.87
C ILE A 11 12.58 -5.45 -10.93
N ALA A 12 13.03 -6.14 -11.98
CA ALA A 12 14.45 -6.51 -12.13
C ALA A 12 15.38 -5.29 -12.26
N ASP A 13 14.84 -4.13 -12.65
CA ASP A 13 15.61 -2.89 -12.77
C ASP A 13 15.78 -2.16 -11.41
N VAL A 14 15.11 -2.63 -10.35
CA VAL A 14 15.17 -2.03 -9.02
C VAL A 14 16.51 -2.36 -8.38
N ARG A 15 17.28 -1.33 -8.03
CA ARG A 15 18.60 -1.49 -7.39
C ARG A 15 18.45 -1.71 -5.88
N PRO A 16 19.38 -2.41 -5.20
CA PRO A 16 19.33 -2.62 -3.75
C PRO A 16 19.23 -1.34 -2.91
N MET A 17 19.83 -0.24 -3.40
CA MET A 17 19.80 1.09 -2.76
C MET A 17 18.56 1.93 -3.11
N THR A 18 17.61 1.39 -3.87
CA THR A 18 16.39 2.12 -4.22
C THR A 18 15.52 2.29 -2.98
N GLU A 19 15.32 3.54 -2.56
CA GLU A 19 14.51 3.84 -1.36
C GLU A 19 13.03 4.07 -1.68
N VAL A 20 12.70 4.48 -2.90
CA VAL A 20 11.33 4.84 -3.31
C VAL A 20 10.96 4.09 -4.58
N LEU A 21 9.86 3.33 -4.54
CA LEU A 21 9.36 2.57 -5.67
C LEU A 21 7.88 2.87 -5.90
N TYR A 22 7.57 3.19 -7.16
CA TYR A 22 6.20 3.24 -7.66
C TYR A 22 5.98 2.03 -8.55
N VAL A 23 5.08 1.14 -8.16
CA VAL A 23 4.67 -0.02 -8.97
C VAL A 23 3.29 0.27 -9.53
N ARG A 24 3.21 0.45 -10.84
CA ARG A 24 1.93 0.62 -11.54
C ARG A 24 1.54 -0.66 -12.24
N ALA A 25 0.25 -0.75 -12.58
CA ALA A 25 -0.30 -1.85 -13.36
C ALA A 25 0.57 -2.20 -14.58
N ALA A 26 0.81 -3.50 -14.73
CA ALA A 26 1.50 -4.11 -15.84
C ALA A 26 0.62 -5.20 -16.47
N ALA A 27 1.08 -5.81 -17.57
CA ALA A 27 0.37 -6.92 -18.19
C ALA A 27 0.24 -8.15 -17.25
N ALA A 28 1.20 -8.31 -16.34
CA ALA A 28 1.14 -9.28 -15.25
C ALA A 28 1.49 -8.58 -13.92
N PRO A 29 0.91 -9.01 -12.78
CA PRO A 29 1.30 -8.52 -11.47
C PRO A 29 2.77 -8.82 -11.18
N PHE A 30 3.41 -7.93 -10.42
CA PHE A 30 4.81 -8.06 -10.05
C PHE A 30 4.98 -8.84 -8.75
N ASP A 31 5.97 -9.73 -8.71
CA ASP A 31 6.42 -10.37 -7.47
C ASP A 31 7.35 -9.43 -6.71
N LEU A 32 7.02 -9.10 -5.46
CA LEU A 32 7.82 -8.24 -4.60
C LEU A 32 8.79 -9.02 -3.71
N ALA A 33 8.69 -10.35 -3.63
CA ALA A 33 9.59 -11.16 -2.81
C ALA A 33 11.06 -10.99 -3.22
N VAL A 34 11.31 -10.73 -4.51
CA VAL A 34 12.65 -10.45 -5.06
C VAL A 34 13.28 -9.15 -4.52
N LEU A 35 12.50 -8.29 -3.88
CA LEU A 35 12.97 -7.06 -3.23
C LEU A 35 13.34 -7.28 -1.75
N ALA A 36 13.26 -8.51 -1.24
CA ALA A 36 13.72 -8.83 0.11
C ALA A 36 15.18 -8.39 0.29
N GLY A 37 15.46 -7.66 1.37
CA GLY A 37 16.79 -7.10 1.66
C GLY A 37 17.11 -5.78 0.95
N HIS A 38 16.23 -5.27 0.08
CA HIS A 38 16.38 -3.91 -0.46
C HIS A 38 16.08 -2.87 0.62
N ARG A 39 16.70 -1.69 0.51
CA ARG A 39 16.48 -0.56 1.42
C ARG A 39 15.21 0.25 1.07
N LEU A 40 14.16 -0.44 0.62
CA LEU A 40 12.95 0.22 0.17
C LEU A 40 12.18 0.81 1.35
N ARG A 41 12.06 2.13 1.39
CA ARG A 41 11.36 2.89 2.45
C ARG A 41 9.96 3.29 2.05
N THR A 42 9.74 3.55 0.77
CA THR A 42 8.44 3.94 0.21
C THR A 42 8.05 2.99 -0.91
N LEU A 43 6.86 2.42 -0.78
CA LEU A 43 6.17 1.69 -1.84
C LEU A 43 4.83 2.34 -2.13
N ILE A 44 4.62 2.71 -3.40
CA ILE A 44 3.34 3.23 -3.89
C ILE A 44 2.84 2.31 -4.98
N THR A 45 1.71 1.63 -4.73
CA THR A 45 1.16 0.67 -5.66
C THR A 45 -0.36 0.51 -5.54
N GLU A 46 -0.92 -0.33 -6.39
CA GLU A 46 -2.30 -0.80 -6.36
C GLU A 46 -2.25 -2.32 -6.16
N SER A 47 -3.21 -2.89 -5.44
CA SER A 47 -3.24 -4.33 -5.14
C SER A 47 -3.09 -5.21 -6.38
N ALA A 48 -3.78 -4.87 -7.48
CA ALA A 48 -3.75 -5.60 -8.73
C ALA A 48 -2.38 -5.59 -9.44
N ALA A 49 -1.47 -4.69 -9.07
CA ALA A 49 -0.12 -4.62 -9.64
C ALA A 49 0.87 -5.56 -8.94
N VAL A 50 0.45 -6.26 -7.88
CA VAL A 50 1.31 -7.11 -7.05
C VAL A 50 0.74 -8.53 -7.00
N ALA A 51 1.57 -9.54 -7.25
CA ALA A 51 1.16 -10.94 -7.30
C ALA A 51 0.83 -11.50 -5.91
N ASP A 52 1.67 -11.18 -4.91
CA ASP A 52 1.50 -11.57 -3.51
C ASP A 52 1.66 -10.33 -2.63
N LEU A 53 0.55 -9.63 -2.37
CA LEU A 53 0.57 -8.39 -1.61
C LEU A 53 1.15 -8.55 -0.19
N PRO A 54 0.87 -9.63 0.57
CA PRO A 54 1.54 -9.92 1.83
C PRO A 54 3.08 -9.87 1.82
N ALA A 55 3.73 -10.06 0.68
CA ALA A 55 5.20 -9.96 0.56
C ALA A 55 5.74 -8.57 0.97
N VAL A 56 4.92 -7.52 1.03
CA VAL A 56 5.32 -6.21 1.55
C VAL A 56 5.76 -6.25 3.02
N THR A 57 5.31 -7.25 3.78
CA THR A 57 5.75 -7.46 5.17
C THR A 57 7.20 -7.94 5.29
N ALA A 58 7.76 -8.49 4.20
CA ALA A 58 9.16 -8.93 4.12
C ALA A 58 10.12 -7.80 3.72
N LEU A 59 9.65 -6.55 3.60
CA LEU A 59 10.45 -5.38 3.29
C LEU A 59 10.84 -4.64 4.58
N PRO A 60 12.03 -4.93 5.17
CA PRO A 60 12.32 -4.55 6.57
C PRO A 60 12.52 -3.05 6.78
N ALA A 61 12.78 -2.29 5.71
CA ALA A 61 12.99 -0.84 5.76
C ALA A 61 11.73 -0.05 5.37
N LEU A 62 10.59 -0.71 5.12
CA LEU A 62 9.40 -0.06 4.58
C LEU A 62 8.73 0.81 5.66
N GLU A 63 8.73 2.11 5.44
CA GLU A 63 8.19 3.12 6.36
C GLU A 63 6.88 3.72 5.85
N TYR A 64 6.68 3.75 4.52
CA TYR A 64 5.47 4.25 3.90
C TYR A 64 4.96 3.31 2.82
N LEU A 65 3.69 2.96 2.91
CA LEU A 65 2.97 2.17 1.93
C LEU A 65 1.73 2.92 1.49
N GLN A 66 1.55 3.10 0.18
CA GLN A 66 0.29 3.53 -0.41
C GLN A 66 -0.33 2.38 -1.19
N LEU A 67 -1.60 2.09 -0.90
CA LEU A 67 -2.41 1.08 -1.60
C LEU A 67 -3.78 1.65 -1.97
N ASP A 68 -4.48 0.95 -2.85
CA ASP A 68 -5.91 1.08 -3.01
C ASP A 68 -6.67 0.44 -1.83
N VAL A 69 -7.95 0.75 -1.70
CA VAL A 69 -8.80 0.22 -0.61
C VAL A 69 -8.83 -1.31 -0.59
N ALA A 70 -8.87 -1.95 -1.77
CA ALA A 70 -8.86 -3.40 -1.88
C ALA A 70 -7.58 -4.02 -1.30
N GLY A 71 -6.42 -3.44 -1.60
CA GLY A 71 -5.14 -3.89 -1.05
C GLY A 71 -5.06 -3.75 0.47
N TRP A 72 -5.50 -2.62 1.00
CA TRP A 72 -5.55 -2.46 2.45
C TRP A 72 -6.50 -3.42 3.13
N GLN A 73 -7.70 -3.64 2.58
CA GLN A 73 -8.65 -4.62 3.11
C GLN A 73 -8.05 -6.02 3.13
N GLN A 74 -7.31 -6.42 2.10
CA GLN A 74 -6.61 -7.70 2.06
C GLN A 74 -5.60 -7.83 3.20
N LEU A 75 -4.70 -6.84 3.36
CA LEU A 75 -3.69 -6.88 4.43
C LEU A 75 -4.32 -6.85 5.83
N LEU A 76 -5.35 -6.02 6.03
CA LEU A 76 -6.05 -5.91 7.32
C LEU A 76 -6.75 -7.22 7.70
N ARG A 77 -7.48 -7.84 6.77
CA ARG A 77 -8.14 -9.14 7.02
C ARG A 77 -7.16 -10.25 7.38
N ALA A 78 -5.96 -10.19 6.81
CA ALA A 78 -4.90 -11.16 7.10
C ALA A 78 -4.08 -10.81 8.36
N GLY A 79 -4.29 -9.64 8.98
CA GLY A 79 -3.45 -9.17 10.08
C GLY A 79 -2.01 -8.86 9.66
N GLN A 80 -1.79 -8.49 8.39
CA GLN A 80 -0.47 -8.35 7.75
C GLN A 80 -0.14 -6.89 7.42
N VAL A 81 -0.59 -5.95 8.26
CA VAL A 81 -0.10 -4.56 8.19
C VAL A 81 1.36 -4.56 8.66
N PRO A 82 2.34 -4.10 7.84
CA PRO A 82 3.74 -4.12 8.26
C PRO A 82 3.95 -3.22 9.49
N SER A 83 4.54 -3.78 10.54
CA SER A 83 4.79 -3.07 11.81
C SER A 83 5.84 -1.96 11.70
N THR A 84 6.57 -1.90 10.59
CA THR A 84 7.58 -0.88 10.30
C THR A 84 6.99 0.40 9.72
N LEU A 85 5.71 0.39 9.32
CA LEU A 85 5.07 1.55 8.73
C LEU A 85 4.94 2.70 9.75
N LEU A 86 5.45 3.85 9.34
CA LEU A 86 5.27 5.14 10.00
C LEU A 86 4.10 5.92 9.41
N ALA A 87 3.72 5.61 8.18
CA ALA A 87 2.59 6.21 7.50
C ALA A 87 1.97 5.25 6.48
N ALA A 88 0.67 5.45 6.21
CA ALA A 88 -0.09 4.70 5.22
C ALA A 88 -0.86 5.68 4.33
N GLY A 89 -0.85 5.42 3.03
CA GLY A 89 -1.61 6.17 2.04
C GLY A 89 -2.74 5.33 1.46
N LEU A 90 -3.90 5.95 1.23
CA LEU A 90 -4.98 5.37 0.44
C LEU A 90 -5.02 6.03 -0.93
N SER A 91 -5.31 5.24 -1.96
CA SER A 91 -5.42 5.71 -3.34
C SER A 91 -6.67 5.15 -4.04
N GLY A 92 -6.96 5.72 -5.20
CA GLY A 92 -8.13 5.36 -5.99
C GLY A 92 -9.40 6.09 -5.54
N ARG A 93 -10.53 5.69 -6.13
CA ARG A 93 -11.86 6.22 -5.82
C ARG A 93 -12.71 5.09 -5.25
N ALA A 94 -12.62 4.89 -3.94
CA ALA A 94 -13.53 4.02 -3.22
C ALA A 94 -14.69 4.83 -2.62
N GLY A 95 -15.80 4.15 -2.32
CA GLY A 95 -16.89 4.75 -1.56
C GLY A 95 -16.43 5.14 -0.15
N TRP A 96 -17.02 6.22 0.40
CA TRP A 96 -16.66 6.77 1.70
C TRP A 96 -16.64 5.71 2.82
N THR A 97 -17.65 4.84 2.88
CA THR A 97 -17.74 3.78 3.90
C THR A 97 -16.53 2.85 3.90
N ALA A 98 -16.10 2.39 2.72
CA ALA A 98 -14.96 1.47 2.59
C ALA A 98 -13.64 2.19 2.92
N THR A 99 -13.53 3.48 2.58
CA THR A 99 -12.38 4.31 2.96
C THR A 99 -12.29 4.45 4.48
N VAL A 100 -13.39 4.76 5.16
CA VAL A 100 -13.43 4.89 6.63
C VAL A 100 -13.12 3.56 7.31
N GLU A 101 -13.66 2.45 6.81
CA GLU A 101 -13.37 1.10 7.31
C GLU A 101 -11.86 0.80 7.27
N VAL A 102 -11.21 1.05 6.14
CA VAL A 102 -9.75 0.86 6.02
C VAL A 102 -8.98 1.76 6.96
N VAL A 103 -9.31 3.06 7.01
CA VAL A 103 -8.62 4.01 7.89
C VAL A 103 -8.73 3.58 9.35
N ASN A 104 -9.92 3.17 9.80
CA ASN A 104 -10.12 2.66 11.15
C ASN A 104 -9.38 1.34 11.41
N GLY A 105 -9.30 0.45 10.41
CA GLY A 105 -8.49 -0.76 10.52
C GLY A 105 -7.01 -0.46 10.70
N LEU A 106 -6.47 0.52 9.98
CA LEU A 106 -5.07 0.96 10.11
C LEU A 106 -4.81 1.61 11.47
N LEU A 107 -5.72 2.48 11.94
CA LEU A 107 -5.63 3.08 13.27
C LEU A 107 -5.65 2.03 14.37
N ALA A 108 -6.51 1.01 14.26
CA ALA A 108 -6.55 -0.11 15.20
C ALA A 108 -5.22 -0.90 15.20
N ALA A 109 -4.63 -1.15 14.02
CA ALA A 109 -3.31 -1.78 13.91
C ALA A 109 -2.19 -0.95 14.56
N TRP A 110 -2.35 0.37 14.65
CA TRP A 110 -1.47 1.30 15.37
C TRP A 110 -1.91 1.63 16.81
N HIS A 111 -2.89 0.89 17.35
CA HIS A 111 -3.46 1.13 18.68
C HIS A 111 -3.95 2.57 18.90
N GLN A 112 -4.47 3.20 17.85
CA GLN A 112 -5.06 4.53 17.88
C GLN A 112 -6.60 4.45 17.91
N GLU A 113 -7.25 5.51 18.38
CA GLU A 113 -8.70 5.62 18.33
C GLU A 113 -9.22 5.72 16.88
N PRO A 114 -10.40 5.16 16.57
CA PRO A 114 -11.00 5.29 15.25
C PRO A 114 -11.46 6.73 14.97
N ILE A 115 -11.51 7.09 13.69
CA ILE A 115 -12.13 8.35 13.27
C ILE A 115 -13.64 8.32 13.48
N ARG A 116 -14.21 9.45 13.91
CA ARG A 116 -15.65 9.66 13.99
C ARG A 116 -16.15 10.30 12.70
N VAL A 117 -17.14 9.67 12.08
CA VAL A 117 -17.87 10.24 10.95
C VAL A 117 -19.03 11.06 11.52
N ILE A 118 -19.14 12.31 11.09
CA ILE A 118 -20.26 13.20 11.43
C ILE A 118 -21.00 13.57 10.15
N ASP A 119 -22.32 13.53 10.21
CA ASP A 119 -23.16 14.03 9.13
C ASP A 119 -23.24 15.55 9.22
N VAL A 120 -22.74 16.23 8.19
CA VAL A 120 -22.85 17.69 8.07
C VAL A 120 -24.00 17.99 7.12
N PRO A 121 -25.12 18.55 7.60
CA PRO A 121 -26.25 18.88 6.74
C PRO A 121 -25.85 19.98 5.76
N VAL A 122 -25.79 19.65 4.47
CA VAL A 122 -25.58 20.62 3.41
C VAL A 122 -26.94 21.23 3.07
N HIS A 123 -27.14 22.49 3.42
CA HIS A 123 -28.27 23.27 2.93
C HIS A 123 -27.92 23.74 1.52
N LEU A 124 -28.58 23.19 0.51
CA LEU A 124 -28.49 23.59 -0.89
C LEU A 124 -29.48 24.71 -1.21
#